data_AF-E5C5L3-F1
#
_entry.id   AF-E5C5L3-F1
#
_cell.length_a   1.000
_cell.length_b   1.000
_cell.length_c   1.000
_cell.angle_alpha   90.00
_cell.angle_beta   90.00
_cell.angle_gamma   90.00
#
_symmetry.space_group_name_H-M   'P 1'
#
loop_
_entity.id
_entity.type
_entity.pdbx_description
1 polymer ?
#
loop_
_entity_poly.entity_id
_entity_poly.type
_entity_poly.pdbx_seq_one_letter_code
_entity_poly.pdbx_strand_id
1 'polypeptide(L)'
;MGEKASMWNLWHGCHKLSEGCRHCYVYRTDGKYGKDSSVVTKTEKFDLPLLRKKNGTYKIPSGNLVYTCFTSDFLIEDADEWRAEAWEMIRIRQDLHFLFITKRIDRLQQCLPPDWGDGYENVTICCTMENQDRVDFRLPIYREIPIKHKIIICEPLLSRIDFRGELGDWVEQVVAGGESGKEARMCDYEWVLDIRQQCIDANVGFWFKQTGSFLLKEGHEYKIARQFQHSQARKAGLNYTPDKQEIKG
;
A
#
# COMPACT_ATOMS: atom_id res chain seq x y z
N MET A 1 15.34 12.83 -10.39
CA MET A 1 15.27 13.76 -9.25
C MET A 1 14.35 13.08 -8.24
N GLY A 2 14.87 12.62 -7.10
CA GLY A 2 14.07 11.77 -6.19
C GLY A 2 12.81 12.51 -5.74
N GLU A 3 11.64 11.93 -6.00
CA GLU A 3 10.36 12.48 -5.52
C GLU A 3 10.44 12.65 -4.00
N LYS A 4 10.20 13.87 -3.53
CA LYS A 4 10.12 14.14 -2.10
C LYS A 4 8.79 13.61 -1.60
N ALA A 5 8.83 12.85 -0.51
CA ALA A 5 7.63 12.27 0.08
C ALA A 5 7.15 13.07 1.30
N SER A 6 5.84 13.01 1.56
CA SER A 6 5.18 13.53 2.75
C SER A 6 4.20 12.49 3.31
N MET A 7 3.84 12.63 4.58
CA MET A 7 2.93 11.72 5.26
C MET A 7 1.68 12.48 5.70
N TRP A 8 0.52 11.98 5.32
CA TRP A 8 -0.78 12.52 5.68
C TRP A 8 -1.63 11.40 6.32
N ASN A 9 -1.53 11.30 7.65
CA ASN A 9 -2.39 10.44 8.44
C ASN A 9 -3.54 11.29 8.97
N LEU A 10 -4.60 11.46 8.19
CA LEU A 10 -5.75 12.32 8.49
C LEU A 10 -6.60 11.75 9.64
N TRP A 11 -6.73 10.44 9.71
CA TRP A 11 -7.22 9.69 10.87
C TRP A 11 -6.24 8.60 11.28
N HIS A 12 -6.41 8.10 12.49
CA HIS A 12 -5.56 7.08 13.09
C HIS A 12 -6.40 6.00 13.77
N GLY A 13 -5.90 4.77 13.78
CA GLY A 13 -6.63 3.59 14.24
C GLY A 13 -7.22 2.80 13.07
N CYS A 14 -7.52 1.53 13.30
CA CYS A 14 -8.10 0.63 12.31
C CYS A 14 -8.74 -0.58 12.99
N HIS A 15 -9.68 -1.26 12.32
CA HIS A 15 -10.15 -2.59 12.73
C HIS A 15 -9.37 -3.68 11.97
N LYS A 16 -8.86 -4.69 12.67
CA LYS A 16 -8.21 -5.85 12.03
C LYS A 16 -9.22 -6.56 11.12
N LEU A 17 -8.85 -6.80 9.86
CA LEU A 17 -9.77 -7.35 8.85
C LEU A 17 -9.39 -8.75 8.38
N SER A 18 -8.10 -9.04 8.25
CA SER A 18 -7.62 -10.29 7.69
C SER A 18 -6.35 -10.77 8.38
N GLU A 19 -5.86 -11.94 7.97
CA GLU A 19 -4.71 -12.59 8.60
C GLU A 19 -3.42 -11.75 8.53
N GLY A 20 -3.29 -10.86 7.53
CA GLY A 20 -2.23 -9.86 7.45
C GLY A 20 -2.27 -8.80 8.58
N CYS A 21 -3.39 -8.65 9.29
CA CYS A 21 -3.53 -7.70 10.40
C CYS A 21 -3.09 -8.26 11.76
N ARG A 22 -2.83 -9.58 11.87
CA ARG A 22 -2.57 -10.27 13.14
C ARG A 22 -1.49 -9.56 13.98
N HIS A 23 -0.33 -9.27 13.36
CA HIS A 23 0.81 -8.59 14.01
C HIS A 23 1.03 -7.15 13.53
N CYS A 24 -0.07 -6.44 13.24
CA CYS A 24 -0.06 -5.07 12.73
C CYS A 24 0.87 -4.15 13.54
N TYR A 25 1.72 -3.40 12.84
CA TYR A 25 2.70 -2.52 13.47
C TYR A 25 2.08 -1.32 14.19
N VAL A 26 0.89 -0.86 13.77
CA VAL A 26 0.16 0.24 14.42
C VAL A 26 -0.26 -0.19 15.82
N TYR A 27 -1.01 -1.29 15.93
CA TYR A 27 -1.39 -1.92 17.21
C TYR A 27 -0.19 -2.18 18.12
N ARG A 28 0.90 -2.72 17.56
CA ARG A 28 2.13 -2.98 18.31
C ARG A 28 2.83 -1.70 18.78
N THR A 29 2.74 -0.61 18.03
CA THR A 29 3.38 0.65 18.40
C THR A 29 2.55 1.38 19.45
N ASP A 30 1.24 1.50 19.22
CA ASP A 30 0.30 2.16 20.13
C ASP A 30 0.19 1.43 21.47
N GLY A 31 0.20 0.09 21.45
CA GLY A 31 0.17 -0.72 22.67
C GLY A 31 1.34 -0.47 23.62
N LYS A 32 2.52 -0.04 23.11
CA LYS A 32 3.65 0.37 23.98
C LYS A 32 3.37 1.63 24.79
N TYR A 33 2.41 2.43 24.33
CA TYR A 33 1.97 3.68 24.95
C TYR A 33 0.58 3.54 25.59
N GLY A 34 0.04 2.31 25.69
CA GLY A 34 -1.28 2.06 26.24
C GLY A 34 -2.44 2.62 25.41
N LYS A 35 -2.21 2.92 24.12
CA LYS A 35 -3.24 3.44 23.22
C LYS A 35 -3.95 2.29 22.50
N ASP A 36 -5.27 2.35 22.47
CA ASP A 36 -6.11 1.38 21.74
C ASP A 36 -6.26 1.79 20.27
N SER A 37 -5.64 1.05 19.35
CA SER A 37 -5.73 1.31 17.91
C SER A 37 -7.07 0.92 17.28
N SER A 38 -7.95 0.20 17.99
CA SER A 38 -9.30 -0.09 17.49
C SER A 38 -10.22 1.12 17.55
N VAL A 39 -9.87 2.13 18.37
CA VAL A 39 -10.61 3.40 18.41
C VAL A 39 -10.10 4.32 17.30
N VAL A 40 -10.90 4.47 16.25
CA VAL A 40 -10.59 5.34 15.12
C VAL A 40 -10.85 6.80 15.50
N THR A 41 -9.86 7.66 15.26
CA THR A 41 -9.94 9.09 15.61
C THR A 41 -9.43 9.98 14.48
N LYS A 42 -10.15 11.08 14.22
CA LYS A 42 -9.67 12.19 13.39
C LYS A 42 -8.45 12.81 14.06
N THR A 43 -7.42 13.17 13.28
CA THR A 43 -6.17 13.72 13.79
C THR A 43 -6.07 15.22 13.53
N GLU A 44 -5.15 15.89 14.23
CA GLU A 44 -4.78 17.29 13.95
C GLU A 44 -4.16 17.51 12.56
N LYS A 45 -3.80 16.43 11.86
CA LYS A 45 -3.24 16.49 10.50
C LYS A 45 -4.31 16.37 9.42
N PHE A 46 -5.60 16.35 9.78
CA PHE A 46 -6.69 16.22 8.83
C PHE A 46 -6.57 17.21 7.66
N ASP A 47 -6.42 18.50 7.94
CA ASP A 47 -6.38 19.55 6.91
C ASP A 47 -5.00 19.79 6.28
N LEU A 48 -4.00 18.95 6.59
CA LEU A 48 -2.59 19.19 6.24
C LEU A 48 -2.34 19.54 4.75
N PRO A 49 -3.00 18.91 3.75
CA PRO A 49 -2.81 19.26 2.34
C PRO A 49 -3.21 20.70 2.02
N LEU A 50 -4.12 21.31 2.77
CA LEU A 50 -4.56 22.69 2.52
C LEU A 50 -3.85 23.71 3.42
N LEU A 51 -3.21 23.27 4.50
CA LEU A 51 -2.49 24.17 5.40
C LEU A 51 -1.36 24.91 4.66
N ARG A 52 -1.28 26.21 4.90
CA ARG A 52 -0.26 27.11 4.33
C ARG A 52 0.74 27.58 5.38
N LYS A 53 1.92 27.98 4.92
CA LYS A 53 2.95 28.69 5.68
C LYS A 53 2.60 30.18 5.71
N LYS A 54 3.33 30.96 6.53
CA LYS A 54 3.17 32.42 6.63
C LYS A 54 3.36 33.14 5.28
N ASN A 55 4.18 32.58 4.39
CA ASN A 55 4.43 33.12 3.05
C ASN A 55 3.37 32.71 2.00
N GLY A 56 2.24 32.14 2.42
CA GLY A 56 1.14 31.76 1.54
C GLY A 56 1.33 30.44 0.77
N THR A 57 2.52 29.83 0.78
CA THR A 57 2.76 28.53 0.14
C THR A 57 2.19 27.37 0.96
N TYR A 58 1.78 26.28 0.31
CA TYR A 58 1.33 25.07 1.01
C TYR A 58 2.44 24.47 1.88
N LYS A 59 2.05 23.87 3.01
CA LYS A 59 2.97 23.16 3.91
C LYS A 59 3.57 21.94 3.22
N ILE A 60 2.77 21.20 2.45
CA ILE A 60 3.24 20.13 1.55
C ILE A 60 3.59 20.76 0.19
N PRO A 61 4.89 20.77 -0.20
CA PRO A 61 5.32 21.26 -1.51
C PRO A 61 4.67 20.53 -2.67
N SER A 62 4.38 21.23 -3.77
CA SER A 62 3.95 20.67 -5.04
C SER A 62 4.98 19.65 -5.59
N GLY A 63 4.48 18.63 -6.28
CA GLY A 63 5.26 17.52 -6.82
C GLY A 63 5.63 16.44 -5.79
N ASN A 64 5.11 16.52 -4.56
CA ASN A 64 5.36 15.51 -3.55
C ASN A 64 4.43 14.30 -3.71
N LEU A 65 4.99 13.11 -3.48
CA LEU A 65 4.21 11.92 -3.14
C LEU A 65 3.72 12.01 -1.70
N VAL A 66 2.43 11.75 -1.47
CA VAL A 66 1.78 11.82 -0.16
C VAL A 66 1.26 10.45 0.25
N TYR A 67 2.00 9.82 1.17
CA TYR A 67 1.57 8.60 1.83
C TYR A 67 0.38 8.91 2.75
N THR A 68 -0.77 8.36 2.41
CA THR A 68 -2.07 8.69 2.98
C THR A 68 -2.58 7.51 3.80
N CYS A 69 -2.99 7.76 5.05
CA CYS A 69 -3.50 6.73 5.98
C CYS A 69 -2.54 5.56 6.24
N PHE A 70 -1.26 5.81 6.49
CA PHE A 70 -0.33 4.73 6.86
C PHE A 70 -0.52 4.24 8.30
N THR A 71 -1.15 5.03 9.18
CA THR A 71 -1.52 4.59 10.54
C THR A 71 -3.02 4.26 10.69
N SER A 72 -3.69 3.98 9.58
CA SER A 72 -5.12 3.68 9.49
C SER A 72 -5.41 2.97 8.16
N ASP A 73 -6.68 2.88 7.74
CA ASP A 73 -7.06 2.50 6.38
C ASP A 73 -7.97 3.61 5.84
N PHE A 74 -7.81 4.04 4.59
CA PHE A 74 -8.59 5.14 4.03
C PHE A 74 -10.08 4.77 3.85
N LEU A 75 -10.37 3.48 3.69
CA LEU A 75 -11.70 2.94 3.44
C LEU A 75 -12.38 2.39 4.70
N ILE A 76 -11.84 2.68 5.89
CA ILE A 76 -12.48 2.30 7.15
C ILE A 76 -13.80 3.04 7.35
N GLU A 77 -14.81 2.30 7.81
CA GLU A 77 -16.18 2.74 8.06
C GLU A 77 -16.27 3.93 9.03
N ASP A 78 -15.47 3.93 10.09
CA ASP A 78 -15.46 5.02 11.09
C ASP A 78 -15.08 6.38 10.48
N ALA A 79 -14.43 6.40 9.31
CA ALA A 79 -14.07 7.61 8.60
C ALA A 79 -15.14 8.08 7.60
N ASP A 80 -16.30 7.42 7.50
CA ASP A 80 -17.36 7.73 6.53
C ASP A 80 -17.79 9.20 6.61
N GLU A 81 -17.93 9.75 7.82
CA GLU A 81 -18.32 11.16 8.03
C GLU A 81 -17.26 12.19 7.62
N TRP A 82 -15.98 11.80 7.52
CA TRP A 82 -14.88 12.72 7.18
C TRP A 82 -14.39 12.58 5.74
N ARG A 83 -14.72 11.46 5.07
CA ARG A 83 -14.07 11.09 3.80
C ARG A 83 -14.39 12.03 2.66
N ALA A 84 -15.58 12.63 2.63
CA ALA A 84 -15.94 13.61 1.60
C ALA A 84 -14.97 14.81 1.60
N GLU A 85 -14.63 15.34 2.77
CA GLU A 85 -13.64 16.42 2.90
C GLU A 85 -12.24 15.95 2.49
N ALA A 86 -11.88 14.70 2.78
CA ALA A 86 -10.61 14.11 2.35
C ALA A 86 -10.48 14.03 0.83
N TRP A 87 -11.54 13.59 0.13
CA TRP A 87 -11.57 13.59 -1.32
C TRP A 87 -11.50 14.99 -1.91
N GLU A 88 -12.17 15.98 -1.29
CA GLU A 88 -12.09 17.37 -1.72
C GLU A 88 -10.66 17.93 -1.62
N MET A 89 -9.93 17.60 -0.54
CA MET A 89 -8.53 17.98 -0.40
C MET A 89 -7.63 17.35 -1.47
N ILE A 90 -7.87 16.07 -1.80
CA ILE A 90 -7.16 15.36 -2.88
C ILE A 90 -7.44 16.03 -4.23
N ARG A 91 -8.71 16.38 -4.50
CA ARG A 91 -9.16 17.05 -5.72
C ARG A 91 -8.59 18.46 -5.87
N ILE A 92 -8.48 19.22 -4.78
CA ILE A 92 -7.88 20.58 -4.80
C ILE A 92 -6.37 20.50 -5.04
N ARG A 93 -5.68 19.51 -4.48
CA ARG A 93 -4.22 19.36 -4.56
C ARG A 93 -3.78 18.44 -5.70
N GLN A 94 -4.22 18.73 -6.92
CA GLN A 94 -3.79 18.01 -8.13
C GLN A 94 -2.28 18.13 -8.40
N ASP A 95 -1.62 19.09 -7.76
CA ASP A 95 -0.17 19.24 -7.78
C ASP A 95 0.58 18.23 -6.88
N LEU A 96 -0.14 17.37 -6.15
CA LEU A 96 0.39 16.28 -5.32
C LEU A 96 -0.06 14.93 -5.85
N HIS A 97 0.75 13.90 -5.64
CA HIS A 97 0.35 12.51 -5.91
C HIS A 97 0.02 11.80 -4.60
N PHE A 98 -1.20 11.32 -4.41
CA PHE A 98 -1.62 10.64 -3.18
C PHE A 98 -1.52 9.13 -3.34
N LEU A 99 -1.02 8.45 -2.31
CA LEU A 99 -0.96 6.99 -2.29
C LEU A 99 -1.48 6.46 -0.96
N PHE A 100 -2.46 5.56 -1.01
CA PHE A 100 -2.90 4.80 0.16
C PHE A 100 -2.95 3.30 -0.13
N ILE A 101 -2.78 2.50 0.93
CA ILE A 101 -2.84 1.05 0.87
C ILE A 101 -4.05 0.61 1.67
N THR A 102 -4.89 -0.25 1.09
CA THR A 102 -6.10 -0.75 1.75
C THR A 102 -6.18 -2.28 1.75
N LYS A 103 -6.87 -2.81 2.75
CA LYS A 103 -7.37 -4.20 2.78
C LYS A 103 -8.88 -4.30 2.54
N ARG A 104 -9.56 -3.14 2.43
CA ARG A 104 -11.02 -2.94 2.35
C ARG A 104 -11.43 -2.51 0.95
N ILE A 105 -10.83 -3.12 -0.08
CA ILE A 105 -11.09 -2.69 -1.47
C ILE A 105 -12.55 -2.91 -1.90
N ASP A 106 -13.22 -3.87 -1.26
CA ASP A 106 -14.67 -4.12 -1.34
C ASP A 106 -15.51 -2.91 -0.92
N ARG A 107 -14.92 -1.96 -0.17
CA ARG A 107 -15.58 -0.71 0.21
C ARG A 107 -15.38 0.45 -0.74
N LEU A 108 -14.50 0.33 -1.72
CA LEU A 108 -14.08 1.50 -2.50
C LEU A 108 -15.27 2.10 -3.27
N GLN A 109 -16.08 1.28 -3.95
CA GLN A 109 -17.18 1.75 -4.80
C GLN A 109 -18.17 2.67 -4.08
N GLN A 110 -18.55 2.36 -2.84
CA GLN A 110 -19.44 3.19 -2.02
C GLN A 110 -18.75 4.39 -1.38
N CYS A 111 -17.42 4.44 -1.41
CA CYS A 111 -16.61 5.49 -0.82
C CYS A 111 -16.09 6.49 -1.85
N LEU A 112 -16.32 6.28 -3.16
CA LEU A 112 -15.87 7.18 -4.22
C LEU A 112 -16.61 8.52 -4.19
N PRO A 113 -15.93 9.64 -4.50
CA PRO A 113 -16.61 10.93 -4.64
C PRO A 113 -17.46 10.96 -5.93
N PRO A 114 -18.50 11.81 -6.01
CA PRO A 114 -19.40 11.84 -7.17
C PRO A 114 -18.72 12.18 -8.51
N ASP A 115 -17.59 12.89 -8.47
CA ASP A 115 -16.81 13.33 -9.62
C ASP A 115 -15.64 12.38 -9.96
N TRP A 116 -15.61 11.17 -9.40
CA TRP A 116 -14.52 10.21 -9.59
C TRP A 116 -14.25 9.84 -11.06
N GLY A 117 -15.29 9.78 -11.89
CA GLY A 117 -15.17 9.43 -13.31
C GLY A 117 -14.49 8.07 -13.51
N ASP A 118 -13.43 8.05 -14.31
CA ASP A 118 -12.58 6.87 -14.56
C ASP A 118 -11.35 6.79 -13.63
N GLY A 119 -11.33 7.61 -12.57
CA GLY A 119 -10.30 7.67 -11.55
C GLY A 119 -9.47 8.94 -11.59
N TYR A 120 -9.00 9.38 -10.42
CA TYR A 120 -8.10 10.53 -10.31
C TYR A 120 -6.67 10.16 -10.72
N GLU A 121 -6.12 10.90 -11.69
CA GLU A 121 -4.73 10.75 -12.16
C GLU A 121 -3.72 10.98 -11.03
N ASN A 122 -4.04 11.82 -10.05
CA ASN A 122 -3.14 12.12 -8.95
C ASN A 122 -3.30 11.17 -7.74
N VAL A 123 -3.88 9.98 -7.94
CA VAL A 123 -4.15 8.99 -6.87
C VAL A 123 -3.71 7.59 -7.30
N THR A 124 -2.81 7.01 -6.51
CA THR A 124 -2.52 5.57 -6.52
C THR A 124 -3.24 4.88 -5.37
N ILE A 125 -4.03 3.87 -5.71
CA ILE A 125 -4.63 2.97 -4.72
C ILE A 125 -3.83 1.68 -4.75
N CYS A 126 -3.43 1.19 -3.58
CA CYS A 126 -2.79 -0.10 -3.47
C CYS A 126 -3.72 -1.08 -2.73
N CYS A 127 -3.88 -2.29 -3.24
CA CYS A 127 -4.68 -3.33 -2.59
C CYS A 127 -3.78 -4.41 -1.98
N THR A 128 -3.90 -4.65 -0.67
CA THR A 128 -3.15 -5.76 -0.04
C THR A 128 -3.76 -7.11 -0.40
N MET A 129 -2.95 -8.08 -0.76
CA MET A 129 -3.31 -9.49 -0.96
C MET A 129 -2.21 -10.36 -0.34
N GLU A 130 -2.35 -10.66 0.96
CA GLU A 130 -1.31 -11.33 1.75
C GLU A 130 -1.18 -12.85 1.54
N ASN A 131 -2.19 -13.48 0.93
CA ASN A 131 -2.28 -14.92 0.64
C ASN A 131 -3.29 -15.18 -0.49
N GLN A 132 -3.39 -16.42 -0.97
CA GLN A 132 -4.30 -16.76 -2.08
C GLN A 132 -5.77 -16.46 -1.79
N ASP A 133 -6.25 -16.79 -0.59
CA ASP A 133 -7.63 -16.52 -0.18
C ASP A 133 -7.99 -15.02 -0.27
N ARG A 134 -7.03 -14.13 0.02
CA ARG A 134 -7.22 -12.68 -0.18
C ARG A 134 -7.08 -12.24 -1.63
N VAL A 135 -6.30 -12.94 -2.46
CA VAL A 135 -6.30 -12.73 -3.91
C VAL A 135 -7.66 -13.07 -4.49
N ASP A 136 -8.16 -14.28 -4.24
CA ASP A 136 -9.43 -14.78 -4.76
C ASP A 136 -10.61 -13.85 -4.41
N PHE A 137 -10.58 -13.26 -3.21
CA PHE A 137 -11.60 -12.30 -2.76
C PHE A 137 -11.41 -10.89 -3.35
N ARG A 138 -10.20 -10.31 -3.29
CA ARG A 138 -9.98 -8.88 -3.56
C ARG A 138 -9.67 -8.57 -5.02
N LEU A 139 -9.00 -9.48 -5.72
CA LEU A 139 -8.50 -9.22 -7.08
C LEU A 139 -9.64 -8.99 -8.09
N PRO A 140 -10.72 -9.80 -8.12
CA PRO A 140 -11.82 -9.56 -9.06
C PRO A 140 -12.46 -8.19 -8.87
N ILE A 141 -12.65 -7.77 -7.62
CA ILE A 141 -13.20 -6.44 -7.28
C ILE A 141 -12.22 -5.34 -7.74
N TYR A 142 -10.95 -5.50 -7.38
CA TYR A 142 -9.94 -4.48 -7.62
C TYR A 142 -9.65 -4.25 -9.11
N ARG A 143 -9.73 -5.31 -9.92
CA ARG A 143 -9.58 -5.23 -11.37
C ARG A 143 -10.66 -4.35 -11.99
N GLU A 144 -11.92 -4.53 -11.59
CA GLU A 144 -13.07 -3.87 -12.22
C GLU A 144 -13.25 -2.39 -11.82
N ILE A 145 -12.85 -1.99 -10.61
CA ILE A 145 -13.05 -0.61 -10.15
C ILE A 145 -12.19 0.36 -10.99
N PRO A 146 -12.74 1.49 -11.47
CA PRO A 146 -11.98 2.48 -12.24
C PRO A 146 -10.96 3.19 -11.34
N ILE A 147 -9.69 2.80 -11.44
CA ILE A 147 -8.57 3.42 -10.73
C ILE A 147 -7.45 3.56 -11.74
N LYS A 148 -6.89 4.77 -11.88
CA LYS A 148 -5.83 5.07 -12.85
C LYS A 148 -4.53 4.33 -12.54
N HIS A 149 -4.13 4.35 -11.27
CA HIS A 149 -2.86 3.76 -10.83
C HIS A 149 -3.12 2.67 -9.79
N LYS A 150 -2.93 1.41 -10.21
CA LYS A 150 -3.17 0.23 -9.39
C LYS A 150 -1.86 -0.48 -9.05
N ILE A 151 -1.65 -0.73 -7.77
CA ILE A 151 -0.54 -1.55 -7.26
C ILE A 151 -1.09 -2.67 -6.37
N ILE A 152 -0.56 -3.88 -6.50
CA ILE A 152 -0.87 -5.00 -5.58
C ILE A 152 0.22 -5.08 -4.50
N ILE A 153 -0.19 -5.25 -3.24
CA ILE A 153 0.72 -5.37 -2.09
C ILE A 153 0.60 -6.77 -1.47
N CYS A 154 1.60 -7.61 -1.71
CA CYS A 154 1.78 -8.89 -1.03
C CYS A 154 2.65 -8.68 0.23
N GLU A 155 2.16 -7.90 1.19
CA GLU A 155 2.86 -7.62 2.45
C GLU A 155 1.90 -7.50 3.66
N PRO A 156 2.10 -8.31 4.73
CA PRO A 156 3.09 -9.40 4.78
C PRO A 156 2.73 -10.51 3.79
N LEU A 157 3.71 -11.11 3.13
CA LEU A 157 3.51 -12.31 2.31
C LEU A 157 3.45 -13.53 3.23
N LEU A 158 2.29 -14.20 3.27
CA LEU A 158 1.99 -15.24 4.26
C LEU A 158 1.90 -16.65 3.69
N SER A 159 1.75 -16.77 2.37
CA SER A 159 1.75 -18.04 1.66
C SER A 159 2.20 -17.83 0.22
N ARG A 160 2.36 -18.92 -0.52
CA ARG A 160 2.40 -18.86 -1.98
C ARG A 160 1.14 -18.17 -2.51
N ILE A 161 1.30 -17.41 -3.59
CA ILE A 161 0.23 -16.74 -4.33
C ILE A 161 0.41 -17.04 -5.82
N ASP A 162 -0.69 -17.34 -6.49
CA ASP A 162 -0.79 -17.59 -7.90
C ASP A 162 -1.69 -16.54 -8.57
N PHE A 163 -1.08 -15.73 -9.42
CA PHE A 163 -1.70 -14.72 -10.27
C PHE A 163 -1.64 -15.11 -11.76
N ARG A 164 -1.30 -16.35 -12.12
CA ARG A 164 -1.17 -16.74 -13.54
C ARG A 164 -2.50 -16.54 -14.26
N GLY A 165 -2.48 -15.73 -15.32
CA GLY A 165 -3.68 -15.32 -16.07
C GLY A 165 -4.43 -14.15 -15.46
N GLU A 166 -4.00 -13.62 -14.31
CA GLU A 166 -4.66 -12.54 -13.59
C GLU A 166 -3.90 -11.20 -13.63
N LEU A 167 -2.61 -11.19 -13.95
CA LEU A 167 -1.85 -9.95 -14.15
C LEU A 167 -1.96 -9.46 -15.60
N GLY A 168 -1.84 -8.16 -15.81
CA GLY A 168 -1.91 -7.52 -17.12
C GLY A 168 -1.69 -6.01 -17.06
N ASP A 169 -2.01 -5.32 -18.14
CA ASP A 169 -1.86 -3.86 -18.31
C ASP A 169 -2.64 -3.01 -17.29
N TRP A 170 -3.69 -3.57 -16.69
CA TRP A 170 -4.52 -2.91 -15.67
C TRP A 170 -3.80 -2.68 -14.33
N VAL A 171 -2.66 -3.33 -14.08
CA VAL A 171 -1.88 -3.21 -12.84
C VAL A 171 -0.43 -2.84 -13.13
N GLU A 172 0.06 -1.79 -12.47
CA GLU A 172 1.38 -1.24 -12.77
C GLU A 172 2.50 -2.04 -12.10
N GLN A 173 2.24 -2.54 -10.89
CA GLN A 173 3.25 -3.17 -10.06
C GLN A 173 2.67 -4.12 -9.01
N VAL A 174 3.40 -5.20 -8.73
CA VAL A 174 3.24 -6.04 -7.54
C VAL A 174 4.42 -5.80 -6.59
N VAL A 175 4.12 -5.55 -5.32
CA VAL A 175 5.11 -5.37 -4.25
C VAL A 175 5.05 -6.57 -3.32
N ALA A 176 6.17 -7.23 -3.07
CA ALA A 176 6.26 -8.33 -2.11
C ALA A 176 7.11 -7.94 -0.89
N GLY A 177 6.73 -8.42 0.29
CA GLY A 177 7.55 -8.24 1.49
C GLY A 177 7.14 -9.11 2.66
N GLY A 178 8.12 -9.49 3.49
CA GLY A 178 7.88 -10.27 4.71
C GLY A 178 7.35 -9.45 5.88
N GLU A 179 6.84 -10.13 6.91
CA GLU A 179 6.33 -9.49 8.13
C GLU A 179 7.45 -8.94 9.02
N SER A 180 7.24 -7.79 9.64
CA SER A 180 8.20 -7.17 10.56
C SER A 180 7.73 -7.24 12.01
N GLY A 181 8.67 -7.23 12.96
CA GLY A 181 8.38 -7.32 14.38
C GLY A 181 8.94 -8.60 15.02
N LYS A 182 8.77 -8.73 16.34
CA LYS A 182 9.28 -9.86 17.11
C LYS A 182 8.47 -11.14 16.87
N GLU A 183 7.18 -10.98 16.63
CA GLU A 183 6.20 -12.06 16.39
C GLU A 183 5.97 -12.28 14.89
N ALA A 184 6.86 -11.75 14.04
CA ALA A 184 6.72 -11.87 12.60
C ALA A 184 6.66 -13.35 12.18
N ARG A 185 5.77 -13.64 11.23
CA ARG A 185 5.70 -14.94 10.56
C ARG A 185 6.80 -15.05 9.51
N MET A 186 7.20 -16.29 9.24
CA MET A 186 8.22 -16.61 8.25
C MET A 186 7.74 -16.21 6.85
N CYS A 187 8.61 -15.52 6.11
CA CYS A 187 8.44 -15.29 4.67
C CYS A 187 9.31 -16.29 3.91
N ASP A 188 8.75 -17.07 2.99
CA ASP A 188 9.53 -17.94 2.13
C ASP A 188 10.03 -17.16 0.91
N TYR A 189 11.34 -17.21 0.69
CA TYR A 189 11.99 -16.58 -0.45
C TYR A 189 11.52 -17.15 -1.79
N GLU A 190 11.15 -18.44 -1.84
CA GLU A 190 10.62 -19.07 -3.06
C GLU A 190 9.28 -18.47 -3.46
N TRP A 191 8.42 -18.07 -2.51
CA TRP A 191 7.16 -17.37 -2.82
C TRP A 191 7.42 -16.00 -3.47
N VAL A 192 8.49 -15.31 -3.04
CA VAL A 192 8.90 -14.03 -3.62
C VAL A 192 9.40 -14.21 -5.05
N LEU A 193 10.20 -15.25 -5.31
CA LEU A 193 10.70 -15.59 -6.65
C LEU A 193 9.56 -16.01 -7.59
N ASP A 194 8.60 -16.78 -7.10
CA ASP A 194 7.43 -17.23 -7.86
C ASP A 194 6.57 -16.04 -8.30
N ILE A 195 6.23 -15.12 -7.38
CA ILE A 195 5.48 -13.88 -7.72
C ILE A 195 6.27 -13.03 -8.73
N ARG A 196 7.60 -12.89 -8.54
CA ARG A 196 8.46 -12.16 -9.48
C ARG A 196 8.35 -12.74 -10.89
N GLN A 197 8.42 -14.07 -11.02
CA GLN A 197 8.35 -14.72 -12.33
C GLN A 197 6.99 -14.47 -12.99
N GLN A 198 5.89 -14.57 -12.24
CA GLN A 198 4.55 -14.26 -12.75
C GLN A 198 4.43 -12.80 -13.22
N CYS A 199 5.08 -11.86 -12.54
CA CYS A 199 5.12 -10.45 -12.97
C CYS A 199 5.91 -10.26 -14.27
N ILE A 200 7.05 -10.96 -14.42
CA ILE A 200 7.85 -10.93 -15.66
C ILE A 200 7.02 -11.50 -16.82
N ASP A 201 6.38 -12.64 -16.63
CA ASP A 201 5.58 -13.31 -17.65
C ASP A 201 4.40 -12.43 -18.12
N ALA A 202 3.89 -11.57 -17.24
CA ALA A 202 2.81 -10.62 -17.52
C ALA A 202 3.28 -9.20 -17.91
N ASN A 203 4.59 -8.94 -17.99
CA ASN A 203 5.17 -7.61 -18.20
C ASN A 203 4.65 -6.55 -17.19
N VAL A 204 4.52 -6.94 -15.91
CA VAL A 204 4.09 -6.09 -14.79
C VAL A 204 5.29 -5.83 -13.87
N GLY A 205 5.40 -4.61 -13.31
CA GLY A 205 6.51 -4.28 -12.43
C GLY A 205 6.54 -5.13 -11.17
N PHE A 206 7.73 -5.44 -10.68
CA PHE A 206 7.90 -6.16 -9.41
C PHE A 206 8.88 -5.44 -8.49
N TRP A 207 8.50 -5.29 -7.23
CA TRP A 207 9.37 -4.74 -6.18
C TRP A 207 9.41 -5.65 -4.96
N PHE A 208 10.60 -6.19 -4.65
CA PHE A 208 10.85 -6.82 -3.36
C PHE A 208 11.21 -5.76 -2.31
N LYS A 209 10.22 -5.37 -1.50
CA LYS A 209 10.32 -4.19 -0.62
C LYS A 209 11.11 -4.44 0.65
N GLN A 210 10.90 -5.59 1.29
CA GLN A 210 11.61 -5.98 2.51
C GLN A 210 11.55 -7.49 2.77
N THR A 211 12.57 -8.01 3.44
CA THR A 211 12.65 -9.44 3.78
C THR A 211 11.69 -9.87 4.90
N GLY A 212 11.25 -8.95 5.75
CA GLY A 212 10.67 -9.29 7.06
C GLY A 212 11.73 -9.70 8.09
N SER A 213 11.29 -10.01 9.31
CA SER A 213 12.18 -10.39 10.42
C SER A 213 12.68 -11.84 10.32
N PHE A 214 11.90 -12.72 9.69
CA PHE A 214 12.23 -14.12 9.51
C PHE A 214 12.03 -14.46 8.03
N LEU A 215 13.12 -14.89 7.38
CA LEU A 215 13.14 -15.27 5.97
C LEU A 215 13.64 -16.71 5.86
N LEU A 216 12.87 -17.58 5.21
CA LEU A 216 13.31 -18.91 4.82
C LEU A 216 13.89 -18.82 3.41
N LYS A 217 15.15 -19.23 3.22
CA LYS A 217 15.80 -19.27 1.92
C LYS A 217 16.67 -20.51 1.83
N GLU A 218 16.45 -21.33 0.80
CA GLU A 218 17.22 -22.57 0.56
C GLU A 218 17.24 -23.48 1.81
N GLY A 219 16.08 -23.61 2.49
CA GLY A 219 15.94 -24.40 3.72
C GLY A 219 16.57 -23.79 4.98
N HIS A 220 17.19 -22.61 4.89
CA HIS A 220 17.82 -21.93 6.02
C HIS A 220 16.94 -20.77 6.52
N GLU A 221 16.77 -20.70 7.83
CA GLU A 221 16.06 -19.60 8.49
C GLU A 221 17.01 -18.44 8.82
N TYR A 222 16.70 -17.27 8.30
CA TYR A 222 17.44 -16.04 8.56
C TYR A 222 16.63 -15.10 9.45
N LYS A 223 17.21 -14.75 10.60
CA LYS A 223 16.69 -13.70 11.48
C LYS A 223 17.30 -12.35 11.11
N ILE A 224 16.51 -11.47 10.50
CA ILE A 224 16.99 -10.21 9.92
C ILE A 224 16.53 -9.03 10.79
N ALA A 225 17.50 -8.32 11.38
CA ALA A 225 17.22 -7.13 12.18
C ALA A 225 16.55 -6.02 11.34
N ARG A 226 15.64 -5.26 11.96
CA ARG A 226 14.76 -4.28 11.28
C ARG A 226 15.50 -3.33 10.34
N GLN A 227 16.65 -2.82 10.77
CA GLN A 227 17.47 -1.87 10.00
C GLN A 227 18.06 -2.46 8.70
N PHE A 228 18.10 -3.79 8.57
CA PHE A 228 18.64 -4.47 7.40
C PHE A 228 17.56 -5.03 6.45
N GLN A 229 16.29 -5.05 6.83
CA GLN A 229 15.24 -5.74 6.06
C GLN A 229 15.05 -5.17 4.65
N HIS A 230 15.05 -3.84 4.52
CA HIS A 230 14.95 -3.17 3.21
C HIS A 230 16.25 -3.22 2.41
N SER A 231 17.40 -3.12 3.07
CA SER A 231 18.69 -3.13 2.38
C SER A 231 19.06 -4.52 1.89
N GLN A 232 18.71 -5.58 2.63
CA GLN A 232 18.90 -6.97 2.20
C GLN A 232 17.96 -7.32 1.02
N ALA A 233 16.69 -6.91 1.07
CA ALA A 233 15.78 -7.09 -0.06
C ALA A 233 16.30 -6.39 -1.33
N ARG A 234 16.83 -5.17 -1.19
CA ARG A 234 17.47 -4.44 -2.31
C ARG A 234 18.70 -5.18 -2.85
N LYS A 235 19.55 -5.72 -1.97
CA LYS A 235 20.75 -6.48 -2.36
C LYS A 235 20.43 -7.77 -3.10
N ALA A 236 19.22 -8.32 -2.93
CA ALA A 236 18.78 -9.50 -3.66
C ALA A 236 18.59 -9.25 -5.17
N GLY A 237 18.50 -7.98 -5.61
CA GLY A 237 18.45 -7.65 -7.04
C GLY A 237 17.21 -8.16 -7.77
N LEU A 238 16.10 -8.37 -7.05
CA LEU A 238 14.90 -9.02 -7.59
C LEU A 238 13.96 -8.07 -8.35
N ASN A 239 14.10 -6.77 -8.19
CA ASN A 239 13.19 -5.81 -8.81
C ASN A 239 13.17 -5.96 -10.33
N TYR A 240 11.98 -5.83 -10.91
CA TYR A 240 11.75 -5.87 -12.35
C TYR A 240 10.96 -4.64 -12.77
N THR A 241 11.44 -3.98 -13.82
CA THR A 241 10.77 -2.84 -14.46
C THR A 241 10.36 -3.31 -15.86
N PRO A 242 9.07 -3.22 -16.22
CA PRO A 242 8.61 -3.57 -17.56
C PRO A 242 9.28 -2.71 -18.62
N ASP A 243 9.46 -3.26 -19.81
CA ASP A 243 9.88 -2.46 -20.95
C ASP A 243 8.76 -1.46 -21.29
N LYS A 244 9.12 -0.20 -21.54
CA LYS A 244 8.17 0.76 -22.07
C LYS A 244 7.74 0.28 -23.45
N GLN A 245 6.55 -0.30 -23.57
CA GLN A 245 5.95 -0.46 -24.89
C GLN A 245 5.77 0.95 -25.45
N GLU A 246 6.48 1.26 -26.54
CA GLU A 246 6.20 2.46 -27.32
C GLU A 246 4.74 2.38 -27.76
N ILE A 247 3.88 3.16 -27.11
CA ILE A 247 2.54 3.42 -27.61
C ILE A 247 2.76 4.17 -28.92
N LYS A 248 2.66 3.46 -30.05
CA LYS A 248 2.44 4.10 -31.34
C LYS A 248 1.09 4.82 -31.21
N GLY A 249 1.17 6.14 -31.11
CA GLY A 249 0.02 7.03 -30.97
C GLY A 249 -0.91 7.04 -32.18
#